data_AF-A0AAI8BCW3-F1
#
_entry.id   AF-A0AAI8BCW3-F1
#
_cell.length_a   1.000
_cell.length_b   1.000
_cell.length_c   1.000
_cell.angle_alpha   90.00
_cell.angle_beta   90.00
_cell.angle_gamma   90.00
#
_symmetry.space_group_name_H-M   'P 1'
#
loop_
_entity.id
_entity.type
_entity.pdbx_description
1 polymer ?
#
loop_
_entity_poly.entity_id
_entity_poly.type
_entity_poly.pdbx_seq_one_letter_code
_entity_poly.pdbx_strand_id
1 'polypeptide(L)'
;MNAPRMVKCIAGLVSIREAEVEKLTASLARQESVRARFHRNLHAMQTLFDAAGGAPAQAVPPTLLHNQAGYRLAMLDMMQAHRTALRAHEEHMQVERQLLAATAARCEMWRRELRKRERRLDAARERGEQRSQDELAAQAWIRSRA
;
A
#
# COMPACT_ATOMS: atom_id res chain seq x y z
N MET A 1 12.63 -13.36 -30.95
CA MET A 1 11.37 -12.77 -30.40
C MET A 1 11.34 -11.28 -30.76
N ASN A 2 10.26 -10.79 -31.38
CA ASN A 2 10.17 -9.40 -31.85
C ASN A 2 10.28 -8.39 -30.69
N ALA A 3 11.23 -7.45 -30.77
CA ALA A 3 11.43 -6.35 -29.83
C ALA A 3 10.14 -5.61 -29.41
N PRO A 4 9.21 -5.25 -30.34
CA PRO A 4 7.95 -4.60 -29.95
C PRO A 4 7.03 -5.52 -29.14
N ARG A 5 7.03 -6.84 -29.38
CA ARG A 5 6.23 -7.79 -28.59
C ARG A 5 6.74 -7.86 -27.15
N MET A 6 8.06 -7.84 -26.98
CA MET A 6 8.69 -7.90 -25.66
C MET A 6 8.42 -6.65 -24.81
N VAL A 7 8.42 -5.46 -25.43
CA VAL A 7 8.01 -4.20 -24.79
C VAL A 7 6.57 -4.30 -24.29
N LYS A 8 5.64 -4.76 -25.16
CA LYS A 8 4.23 -4.97 -24.78
C LYS A 8 4.07 -5.95 -23.61
N CYS A 9 4.81 -7.05 -23.60
CA CYS A 9 4.77 -8.01 -22.50
C CYS A 9 5.22 -7.38 -21.17
N ILE A 10 6.31 -6.60 -21.17
CA ILE A 10 6.78 -5.92 -19.96
C ILE A 10 5.81 -4.85 -19.51
N ALA A 11 5.23 -4.08 -20.44
CA ALA A 11 4.19 -3.10 -20.12
C ALA A 11 2.99 -3.76 -19.42
N GLY A 12 2.54 -4.92 -19.91
CA GLY A 12 1.50 -5.71 -19.25
C GLY A 12 1.89 -6.16 -17.83
N LEU A 13 3.12 -6.63 -17.64
CA LEU A 13 3.63 -7.01 -16.32
C LEU A 13 3.70 -5.80 -15.36
N VAL A 14 4.14 -4.64 -15.84
CA VAL A 14 4.15 -3.39 -15.06
C VAL A 14 2.74 -3.05 -14.61
N SER A 15 1.78 -3.02 -15.54
CA SER A 15 0.37 -2.71 -15.26
C SER A 15 -0.23 -3.64 -14.20
N ILE A 16 0.03 -4.95 -14.28
CA ILE A 16 -0.43 -5.92 -13.27
C ILE A 16 0.18 -5.61 -11.89
N ARG A 17 1.47 -5.29 -11.83
CA ARG A 17 2.16 -4.97 -10.57
C ARG A 17 1.71 -3.63 -9.98
N GLU A 18 1.37 -2.66 -10.82
CA GLU A 18 0.79 -1.39 -10.38
C GLU A 18 -0.56 -1.60 -9.70
N ALA A 19 -1.44 -2.40 -10.30
CA ALA A 19 -2.72 -2.77 -9.71
C ALA A 19 -2.54 -3.52 -8.38
N GLU A 20 -1.51 -4.36 -8.25
CA GLU A 20 -1.17 -5.03 -7.00
C GLU A 20 -0.73 -4.04 -5.91
N VAL A 21 0.12 -3.06 -6.25
CA VAL A 21 0.53 -1.99 -5.34
C VAL A 21 -0.68 -1.18 -4.88
N GLU A 22 -1.58 -0.82 -5.79
CA GLU A 22 -2.80 -0.08 -5.47
C GLU A 22 -3.70 -0.89 -4.52
N LYS A 23 -3.90 -2.18 -4.79
CA LYS A 23 -4.67 -3.07 -3.93
C LYS A 23 -4.08 -3.19 -2.53
N LEU A 24 -2.76 -3.35 -2.41
CA LEU A 24 -2.07 -3.41 -1.11
C LEU A 24 -2.18 -2.08 -0.36
N THR A 25 -2.07 -0.96 -1.07
CA THR A 25 -2.24 0.37 -0.48
C THR A 25 -3.66 0.56 0.07
N ALA A 26 -4.68 0.14 -0.69
CA ALA A 26 -6.07 0.17 -0.23
C ALA A 26 -6.32 -0.77 0.97
N SER A 27 -5.68 -1.94 1.01
CA SER A 27 -5.72 -2.86 2.16
C SER A 27 -5.19 -2.18 3.43
N LEU A 28 -4.00 -1.58 3.36
CA LEU A 28 -3.39 -0.89 4.49
C LEU A 28 -4.24 0.29 4.97
N ALA A 29 -4.86 1.04 4.06
CA ALA A 29 -5.78 2.12 4.44
C ALA A 29 -6.99 1.60 5.24
N ARG A 30 -7.55 0.44 4.86
CA ARG A 30 -8.61 -0.22 5.64
C ARG A 30 -8.10 -0.66 7.00
N GLN A 31 -6.91 -1.25 7.08
CA GLN A 31 -6.32 -1.65 8.37
C GLN A 31 -6.04 -0.46 9.29
N GLU A 32 -5.65 0.69 8.75
CA GLU A 32 -5.46 1.92 9.51
C GLU A 32 -6.79 2.39 10.15
N SER A 33 -7.92 2.26 9.42
CA SER A 33 -9.24 2.57 9.99
C SER A 33 -9.61 1.66 11.18
N VAL A 34 -9.21 0.39 11.12
CA VAL A 34 -9.41 -0.59 12.20
C VAL A 34 -8.53 -0.24 13.40
N ARG A 35 -7.26 0.09 13.17
CA ARG A 35 -6.33 0.57 14.19
C ARG A 35 -6.87 1.81 14.90
N ALA A 36 -7.35 2.81 14.14
CA ALA A 36 -7.98 4.00 14.71
C ALA A 36 -9.22 3.68 15.56
N ARG A 37 -10.02 2.68 15.16
CA ARG A 37 -11.15 2.20 15.96
C ARG A 37 -10.70 1.57 17.28
N PHE A 38 -9.65 0.75 17.28
CA PHE A 38 -9.08 0.20 18.52
C PHE A 38 -8.64 1.30 19.48
N HIS A 39 -7.92 2.31 18.99
CA HIS A 39 -7.50 3.44 19.83
C HIS A 39 -8.69 4.20 20.42
N ARG A 40 -9.72 4.50 19.62
CA ARG A 40 -10.94 5.15 20.12
C ARG A 40 -11.65 4.33 21.20
N ASN A 41 -11.77 3.02 20.99
CA ASN A 41 -12.39 2.14 21.97
C ASN A 41 -11.60 2.09 23.27
N LEU A 42 -10.27 1.93 23.20
CA LEU A 42 -9.40 1.93 24.38
C LEU A 42 -9.48 3.25 25.15
N HIS A 43 -9.51 4.38 24.45
CA HIS A 43 -9.70 5.68 25.08
C HIS A 43 -11.05 5.76 25.79
N ALA A 44 -12.14 5.37 25.13
CA ALA A 44 -13.48 5.37 25.73
C ALA A 44 -13.56 4.46 26.97
N MET A 45 -12.97 3.26 26.91
CA MET A 45 -12.90 2.34 28.04
C MET A 45 -12.10 2.94 29.21
N GLN A 46 -10.99 3.61 28.92
CA GLN A 46 -10.20 4.31 29.94
C GLN A 46 -11.03 5.41 30.61
N THR A 47 -11.72 6.25 29.84
CA THR A 47 -12.60 7.30 30.39
C THR A 47 -13.70 6.72 31.28
N LEU A 48 -14.32 5.61 30.87
CA LEU A 48 -15.35 4.93 31.66
C LEU A 48 -14.77 4.31 32.94
N PHE A 49 -13.58 3.72 32.86
CA PHE A 49 -12.88 3.17 34.02
C PHE A 49 -12.56 4.25 35.06
N ASP A 50 -12.07 5.40 34.61
CA ASP A 50 -11.71 6.53 35.47
C ASP A 50 -12.97 7.15 36.12
N ALA A 51 -14.05 7.33 35.34
CA ALA A 51 -15.33 7.80 35.85
C ALA A 51 -15.93 6.85 36.90
N ALA A 52 -15.82 5.54 36.67
CA ALA A 52 -16.24 4.51 37.62
C ALA A 52 -15.37 4.45 38.88
N GLY A 53 -14.28 5.21 38.99
CA GLY A 53 -13.46 5.29 40.20
C GLY A 53 -13.70 6.50 41.09
N GLY A 54 -14.50 7.48 40.67
CA GLY A 54 -14.60 8.79 41.32
C GLY A 54 -15.64 8.92 42.44
N ALA A 55 -16.47 7.92 42.71
CA ALA A 55 -17.52 8.02 43.73
C ALA A 55 -16.93 7.90 45.16
N PRO A 56 -17.23 8.84 46.08
CA PRO A 56 -16.74 8.78 47.45
C PRO A 56 -17.36 7.59 48.21
N ALA A 57 -16.52 6.74 48.79
CA ALA A 57 -16.91 5.48 49.44
C ALA A 57 -17.85 5.64 50.66
N GLN A 58 -17.97 6.85 51.22
CA GLN A 58 -18.69 7.10 52.46
C GLN A 58 -20.22 7.21 52.30
N ALA A 59 -20.75 7.19 51.07
CA ALA A 59 -22.19 7.35 50.80
C ALA A 59 -22.80 6.24 49.92
N VAL A 60 -22.06 5.17 49.64
CA VAL A 60 -22.46 4.14 48.66
C VAL A 60 -22.79 2.82 49.38
N PRO A 61 -23.99 2.25 49.17
CA PRO A 61 -24.35 0.92 49.66
C PRO A 61 -23.29 -0.15 49.31
N PRO A 62 -23.00 -1.12 50.21
CA PRO A 62 -22.00 -2.16 49.99
C PRO A 62 -22.18 -2.96 48.70
N THR A 63 -23.43 -3.20 48.29
CA THR A 63 -23.77 -3.89 47.03
C THR A 63 -23.32 -3.09 45.80
N LEU A 64 -23.46 -1.77 45.82
CA LEU A 64 -23.00 -0.90 44.74
C LEU A 64 -21.48 -0.82 44.67
N LEU A 65 -20.79 -0.84 45.82
CA LEU A 65 -19.32 -0.94 45.87
C LEU A 65 -18.82 -2.25 45.24
N HIS A 66 -19.48 -3.37 45.54
CA HIS A 66 -19.13 -4.67 44.94
C HIS A 66 -19.34 -4.67 43.41
N ASN A 67 -20.47 -4.13 42.94
CA ASN A 67 -20.76 -3.99 41.52
C ASN A 67 -19.74 -3.10 40.80
N GLN A 68 -19.35 -1.98 41.41
CA GLN A 68 -18.35 -1.06 40.89
C GLN A 68 -16.97 -1.74 40.78
N ALA A 69 -16.56 -2.50 41.79
CA ALA A 69 -15.33 -3.27 41.76
C ALA A 69 -15.34 -4.35 40.65
N GLY A 70 -16.45 -5.10 40.55
CA GLY A 70 -16.62 -6.11 39.50
C GLY A 70 -16.61 -5.51 38.09
N TYR A 71 -17.31 -4.39 37.88
CA TYR A 71 -17.29 -3.65 36.62
C TYR A 71 -15.87 -3.19 36.25
N ARG A 72 -15.13 -2.62 37.20
CA ARG A 72 -13.76 -2.14 36.96
C ARG A 72 -12.80 -3.27 36.63
N LEU A 73 -12.92 -4.42 37.29
CA LEU A 73 -12.12 -5.59 36.98
C LEU A 73 -12.40 -6.10 35.56
N ALA A 74 -13.69 -6.26 35.21
CA ALA A 74 -14.09 -6.66 33.85
C ALA A 74 -13.63 -5.65 32.79
N MET A 75 -13.65 -4.34 33.10
CA MET A 75 -13.14 -3.30 32.22
C MET A 75 -11.64 -3.42 31.98
N LEU A 76 -10.85 -3.71 33.02
CA LEU A 76 -9.41 -3.94 32.90
C LEU A 76 -9.11 -5.14 32.00
N ASP A 77 -9.82 -6.25 32.19
CA ASP A 77 -9.68 -7.45 31.36
C ASP A 77 -10.01 -7.15 29.89
N MET A 78 -11.10 -6.42 29.64
CA MET A 78 -11.51 -6.03 28.28
C MET A 78 -10.49 -5.09 27.63
N MET A 79 -9.96 -4.11 28.38
CA MET A 79 -8.90 -3.22 27.90
C MET A 79 -7.61 -3.98 27.59
N GLN A 80 -7.25 -4.97 28.40
CA GLN A 80 -6.10 -5.82 28.15
C GLN A 80 -6.30 -6.66 26.88
N ALA A 81 -7.47 -7.26 26.69
CA ALA A 81 -7.81 -7.98 25.47
C ALA A 81 -7.73 -7.09 24.22
N HIS A 82 -8.27 -5.87 24.28
CA HIS A 82 -8.17 -4.90 23.19
C HIS A 82 -6.73 -4.46 22.88
N ARG A 83 -5.87 -4.30 23.89
CA ARG A 83 -4.44 -3.99 23.69
C ARG A 83 -3.71 -5.14 23.01
N THR A 84 -3.97 -6.38 23.41
CA THR A 84 -3.38 -7.57 22.77
C THR A 84 -3.84 -7.70 21.32
N ALA A 85 -5.14 -7.53 21.06
CA ALA A 85 -5.67 -7.54 19.70
C ALA A 85 -5.10 -6.42 18.83
N LEU A 86 -4.95 -5.21 19.39
CA LEU A 86 -4.32 -4.08 18.68
C LEU A 86 -2.86 -4.38 18.32
N ARG A 87 -2.08 -4.95 19.25
CA ARG A 87 -0.67 -5.33 18.96
C ARG A 87 -0.58 -6.35 17.83
N ALA A 88 -1.38 -7.42 17.88
CA ALA A 88 -1.42 -8.43 16.83
C ALA A 88 -1.84 -7.82 15.47
N HIS A 89 -2.81 -6.90 15.48
CA HIS A 89 -3.22 -6.17 14.27
C HIS A 89 -2.09 -5.29 13.73
N GLU A 90 -1.38 -4.56 14.59
CA GLU A 90 -0.25 -3.72 14.20
C GLU A 90 0.94 -4.54 13.67
N GLU A 91 1.22 -5.71 14.25
CA GLU A 91 2.22 -6.65 13.73
C GLU A 91 1.86 -7.11 12.31
N HIS A 92 0.61 -7.48 12.07
CA HIS A 92 0.14 -7.83 10.73
C HIS A 92 0.26 -6.67 9.75
N MET A 93 -0.08 -5.44 10.17
CA MET A 93 0.10 -4.24 9.37
C MET A 93 1.57 -4.00 8.99
N GLN A 94 2.52 -4.29 9.89
CA GLN A 94 3.94 -4.16 9.58
C GLN A 94 4.38 -5.13 8.48
N VAL A 95 3.90 -6.36 8.51
CA VAL A 95 4.16 -7.34 7.44
C VAL A 95 3.59 -6.86 6.11
N GLU A 96 2.36 -6.34 6.08
CA GLU A 96 1.77 -5.78 4.86
C GLU A 96 2.53 -4.55 4.34
N ARG A 97 3.02 -3.69 5.23
CA ARG A 97 3.86 -2.53 4.85
C ARG A 97 5.18 -2.97 4.22
N GLN A 98 5.82 -3.99 4.76
CA GLN A 98 7.04 -4.57 4.17
C GLN A 98 6.76 -5.18 2.79
N LEU A 99 5.65 -5.91 2.66
CA LEU A 99 5.22 -6.47 1.37
C LEU A 99 4.93 -5.37 0.34
N LEU A 100 4.24 -4.30 0.73
CA LEU A 100 3.98 -3.15 -0.13
C LEU A 100 5.30 -2.52 -0.60
N ALA A 101 6.25 -2.27 0.32
CA ALA A 101 7.54 -1.69 -0.03
C ALA A 101 8.31 -2.57 -1.02
N ALA A 102 8.36 -3.90 -0.79
CA ALA A 102 9.02 -4.83 -1.69
C ALA A 102 8.34 -4.91 -3.07
N THR A 103 7.02 -4.87 -3.13
CA THR A 103 6.25 -4.91 -4.39
C THR A 103 6.39 -3.60 -5.16
N ALA A 104 6.34 -2.45 -4.48
CA ALA A 104 6.57 -1.14 -5.08
C ALA A 104 7.99 -1.02 -5.66
N ALA A 105 9.02 -1.46 -4.91
CA ALA A 105 10.40 -1.47 -5.40
C ALA A 105 10.56 -2.33 -6.66
N ARG A 106 9.93 -3.53 -6.68
CA ARG A 106 9.93 -4.39 -7.87
C ARG A 106 9.20 -3.74 -9.05
N CYS A 107 8.05 -3.11 -8.81
CA CYS A 107 7.31 -2.38 -9.84
C CYS A 107 8.18 -1.27 -10.46
N GLU A 108 8.87 -0.49 -9.64
CA GLU A 108 9.79 0.56 -10.10
C GLU A 108 10.95 0.02 -10.95
N MET A 109 11.53 -1.12 -10.55
CA MET A 109 12.56 -1.79 -11.36
C MET A 109 12.03 -2.15 -12.75
N TRP A 110 10.83 -2.74 -12.84
CA TRP A 110 10.20 -3.10 -14.11
C TRP A 110 9.85 -1.87 -14.95
N ARG A 111 9.36 -0.79 -14.32
CA ARG A 111 9.13 0.50 -15.00
C ARG A 111 10.42 1.05 -15.61
N ARG A 112 11.53 0.99 -14.89
CA ARG A 112 12.85 1.44 -15.40
C ARG A 112 13.29 0.60 -16.61
N GLU A 113 13.15 -0.72 -16.53
CA GLU A 113 13.52 -1.62 -17.62
C GLU A 113 12.61 -1.43 -18.85
N LEU A 114 11.31 -1.20 -18.64
CA LEU A 114 10.37 -0.87 -19.70
C LEU A 114 10.82 0.39 -20.46
N ARG A 115 11.03 1.50 -19.73
CA ARG A 115 11.49 2.77 -20.31
C ARG A 115 12.79 2.63 -21.10
N LYS A 116 13.72 1.82 -20.59
CA LYS A 116 14.99 1.54 -21.28
C LYS A 116 14.77 0.82 -22.61
N ARG A 117 13.82 -0.12 -22.66
CA ARG A 117 13.51 -0.88 -23.88
C ARG A 117 12.70 -0.06 -24.88
N GLU A 118 11.77 0.76 -24.42
CA GLU A 118 11.04 1.71 -25.26
C GLU A 118 12.01 2.66 -25.97
N ARG A 119 12.90 3.32 -25.23
CA ARG A 119 13.94 4.20 -25.82
C ARG A 119 14.80 3.50 -26.87
N ARG A 120 15.16 2.23 -26.64
CA ARG A 120 15.95 1.44 -27.61
C ARG A 120 15.15 1.12 -28.87
N LEU A 121 13.86 0.82 -28.72
CA LEU A 121 12.95 0.55 -29.81
C LEU A 121 12.74 1.81 -30.66
N ASP A 122 12.51 2.95 -30.03
CA ASP A 122 12.28 4.22 -30.70
C ASP A 122 13.54 4.67 -31.46
N ALA A 123 14.71 4.61 -30.83
CA ALA A 123 15.97 4.92 -31.51
C ALA A 123 16.25 3.97 -32.70
N ALA A 124 15.79 2.71 -32.64
CA ALA A 124 15.92 1.78 -33.77
C ALA A 124 14.96 2.12 -34.92
N ARG A 125 13.76 2.62 -34.61
CA ARG A 125 12.80 3.10 -35.60
C ARG A 125 13.31 4.35 -36.29
N GLU A 126 13.77 5.34 -35.52
CA GLU A 126 14.33 6.59 -36.04
C GLU A 126 15.50 6.33 -37.01
N ARG A 127 16.44 5.43 -36.65
CA ARG A 127 17.54 5.04 -37.56
C ARG A 127 17.06 4.36 -38.84
N GLY A 128 16.01 3.55 -38.74
CA GLY A 128 15.40 2.89 -39.91
C GLY A 128 14.72 3.89 -40.84
N GLU A 129 13.98 4.84 -40.27
CA GLU A 129 13.32 5.93 -40.99
C GLU A 129 14.35 6.85 -41.67
N GLN A 130 15.38 7.27 -40.95
CA GLN A 130 16.47 8.08 -41.51
C GLN A 130 17.13 7.36 -42.69
N ARG A 131 17.48 6.08 -42.53
CA ARG A 131 18.07 5.30 -43.61
C ARG A 131 17.16 5.22 -44.84
N SER A 132 15.86 5.01 -44.64
CA SER A 132 14.89 4.99 -45.75
C SER A 132 14.80 6.34 -46.45
N GLN A 133 14.86 7.45 -45.71
CA GLN A 133 14.86 8.80 -46.27
C GLN A 133 16.15 9.08 -47.06
N ASP A 134 17.31 8.68 -46.53
CA ASP A 134 18.61 8.83 -47.18
C ASP A 134 18.67 8.02 -48.49
N GLU A 135 18.14 6.79 -48.49
CA GLU A 135 18.06 5.94 -49.68
C GLU A 135 17.15 6.57 -50.76
N LEU A 136 16.01 7.15 -50.37
CA LEU A 136 15.12 7.87 -51.28
C LEU A 136 15.78 9.14 -51.86
N ALA A 137 16.46 9.91 -51.01
CA ALA A 137 17.18 11.11 -51.43
C ALA A 137 18.30 10.79 -52.42
N ALA A 138 19.07 9.73 -52.15
CA ALA A 138 20.13 9.26 -53.06
C ALA A 138 19.55 8.83 -54.43
N GLN A 139 18.45 8.08 -54.45
CA GLN A 139 17.79 7.69 -55.70
C GLN A 139 17.23 8.88 -56.48
N ALA A 140 16.66 9.88 -55.79
CA ALA A 140 16.18 11.10 -56.42
C ALA A 140 17.32 11.91 -57.04
N TRP A 141 18.45 12.01 -56.34
CA TRP A 141 19.64 12.69 -56.83
C TRP A 141 20.28 12.00 -58.03
N ILE A 142 20.32 10.66 -58.06
CA ILE A 142 20.80 9.91 -59.23
C ILE A 142 19.89 10.19 -60.44
N ARG A 143 18.57 10.18 -60.23
CA ARG A 143 17.58 10.43 -61.28
C ARG A 143 17.59 11.86 -61.83
N SER A 144 18.02 12.86 -61.06
CA SER A 144 18.12 14.24 -61.54
C SER A 144 19.40 14.53 -62.34
N ARG A 145 20.37 13.61 -62.35
CA ARG A 145 21.62 13.72 -63.13
C ARG A 145 21.64 12.88 -64.41
N ALA A 146 20.67 11.98 -64.59
CA ALA A 146 20.45 11.21 -65.81
C ALA A 146 19.53 11.97 -66.76
#